data_AF-A0A7V4WAZ4-F1
#
_entry.id   AF-A0A7V4WAZ4-F1
#
_cell.length_a   1.000
_cell.length_b   1.000
_cell.length_c   1.000
_cell.angle_alpha   90.00
_cell.angle_beta   90.00
_cell.angle_gamma   90.00
#
_symmetry.space_group_name_H-M   'P 1'
#
loop_
_entity.id
_entity.type
_entity.pdbx_description
1 polymer ?
#
loop_
_entity_poly.entity_id
_entity_poly.type
_entity_poly.pdbx_seq_one_letter_code
_entity_poly.pdbx_strand_id
1 'polypeptide(L)'
;MIGKSGIFGPFAVSNIIRLLLTSLRPKQWSKNLLVFAGYLFTIEQGHPPVVFAKAVAAFAVFCAISGAGYIFNDIFDATRDRKHPRKRKRPIASGELKPSTAILFALVLTALSVAASFYLNLFFGLLTTVYFLLTLAYSAFLK
;
A
#
# COMPACT_ATOMS: atom_id res chain seq x y z
N MET A 1 6.99 35.54 -15.10
CA MET A 1 8.40 35.15 -14.91
C MET A 1 8.45 34.45 -13.55
N ILE A 2 8.63 33.13 -13.43
CA ILE A 2 9.78 32.30 -13.81
C ILE A 2 9.29 30.95 -14.37
N GLY A 3 10.04 30.41 -15.33
CA GLY A 3 9.62 29.41 -16.31
C GLY A 3 9.23 28.04 -15.78
N LYS A 4 8.15 27.51 -16.37
CA LYS A 4 7.92 26.07 -16.57
C LYS A 4 8.89 25.58 -17.64
N SER A 5 10.16 25.42 -17.30
CA SER A 5 11.14 24.74 -18.14
C SER A 5 11.39 23.34 -17.58
N GLY A 6 11.27 22.35 -18.46
CA GLY A 6 11.22 20.93 -18.14
C GLY A 6 12.31 20.44 -17.19
N ILE A 7 11.87 19.73 -16.16
CA ILE A 7 12.72 18.86 -15.35
C ILE A 7 12.19 17.43 -15.54
N PHE A 8 12.27 16.93 -16.78
CA PHE A 8 12.18 15.48 -17.04
C PHE A 8 13.60 14.92 -17.02
N GLY A 9 14.26 15.03 -15.86
CA GLY A 9 15.54 14.40 -15.58
C GLY A 9 15.38 13.20 -14.64
N PRO A 10 16.39 12.31 -14.53
CA PRO A 10 16.39 11.19 -13.60
C PRO A 10 16.14 11.60 -12.13
N PHE A 11 16.47 12.85 -11.77
CA PHE A 11 16.15 13.45 -10.48
C PHE A 11 14.64 13.59 -10.19
N ALA A 12 13.82 13.90 -11.20
CA ALA A 12 12.37 14.02 -11.02
C ALA A 12 11.70 12.66 -10.84
N VAL A 13 12.15 11.65 -11.60
CA VAL A 13 11.66 10.27 -11.48
C VAL A 13 12.05 9.67 -10.13
N SER A 14 13.30 9.86 -9.70
CA SER A 14 13.79 9.43 -8.38
C SER A 14 12.94 10.02 -7.25
N ASN A 15 12.57 11.31 -7.36
CA ASN A 15 11.71 11.95 -6.38
C ASN A 15 10.29 11.35 -6.37
N ILE A 16 9.69 11.08 -7.53
CA ILE A 16 8.35 10.45 -7.62
C ILE A 16 8.35 9.07 -6.97
N ILE A 17 9.34 8.23 -7.26
CA ILE A 17 9.46 6.88 -6.68
C ILE A 17 9.54 6.99 -5.15
N ARG A 18 10.37 7.89 -4.63
CA ARG A 18 10.47 8.14 -3.19
C ARG A 18 9.14 8.56 -2.58
N LEU A 19 8.37 9.43 -3.25
CA LEU A 19 7.05 9.87 -2.77
C LEU A 19 6.02 8.74 -2.77
N LEU A 20 6.04 7.87 -3.79
CA LEU A 20 5.19 6.68 -3.85
C LEU A 20 5.53 5.72 -2.72
N LEU A 21 6.82 5.39 -2.52
CA LEU A 21 7.27 4.55 -1.41
C LEU A 21 6.92 5.14 -0.04
N THR A 22 7.03 6.46 0.12
CA THR A 22 6.63 7.15 1.34
C THR A 22 5.11 7.00 1.57
N SER A 23 4.31 7.05 0.51
CA SER A 23 2.85 6.93 0.57
C SER A 23 2.38 5.50 0.90
N LEU A 24 3.20 4.48 0.62
CA LEU A 24 2.95 3.09 1.08
C LEU A 24 3.12 2.89 2.60
N ARG A 25 3.70 3.88 3.29
CA ARG A 25 3.97 3.88 4.74
C ARG A 25 4.71 2.63 5.25
N PRO A 26 5.95 2.35 4.81
CA PRO A 26 6.72 1.19 5.25
C PRO A 26 6.85 1.05 6.78
N LYS A 27 6.88 2.19 7.49
CA LYS A 27 6.89 2.21 8.97
C LYS A 27 5.67 1.54 9.62
N GLN A 28 4.56 1.37 8.88
CA GLN A 28 3.34 0.73 9.36
C GLN A 28 3.29 -0.76 9.01
N TRP A 29 4.22 -1.28 8.21
CA TRP A 29 4.22 -2.69 7.78
C TRP A 29 4.46 -3.66 8.93
N SER A 30 5.01 -3.20 10.07
CA SER A 30 5.10 -4.01 11.29
C SER A 30 3.73 -4.53 11.77
N LYS A 31 2.64 -3.82 11.48
CA LYS A 31 1.28 -4.28 11.80
C LYS A 31 0.88 -5.52 11.00
N ASN A 32 1.50 -5.74 9.86
CA ASN A 32 1.24 -6.87 8.98
C ASN A 32 1.98 -8.14 9.42
N LEU A 33 2.82 -8.07 10.47
CA LEU A 33 3.52 -9.24 11.01
C LEU A 33 2.54 -10.31 11.51
N LEU A 34 1.28 -9.95 11.78
CA LEU A 34 0.22 -10.90 12.12
C LEU A 34 0.02 -11.98 11.04
N VAL A 35 0.37 -11.71 9.78
CA VAL A 35 0.34 -12.71 8.69
C VAL A 35 1.20 -13.94 9.02
N PHE A 36 2.31 -13.76 9.76
CA PHE A 36 3.17 -14.86 10.19
C PHE A 36 2.55 -15.75 11.27
N ALA A 37 1.45 -15.34 11.92
CA ALA A 37 0.77 -16.17 12.91
C ALA A 37 0.36 -17.52 12.29
N GLY A 38 -0.09 -17.54 11.04
CA GLY A 38 -0.42 -18.78 10.33
C GLY A 38 0.76 -19.74 10.19
N TYR A 39 1.98 -19.22 10.05
CA TYR A 39 3.21 -20.03 10.02
C TYR A 39 3.58 -20.55 11.42
N LEU A 40 3.37 -19.76 12.47
CA LEU A 40 3.62 -20.20 13.85
C LEU A 40 2.75 -21.40 14.24
N PHE A 41 1.57 -21.57 13.64
CA PHE A 41 0.73 -22.75 13.90
C PHE A 41 1.15 -24.01 13.13
N THR A 42 2.24 -23.99 12.34
CA THR A 42 2.77 -25.19 11.67
C THR A 42 3.87 -25.91 12.46
N ILE A 43 3.93 -25.67 13.78
CA ILE A 43 4.91 -26.29 14.70
C ILE A 43 4.92 -27.82 14.57
N GLU A 44 3.74 -28.45 14.49
CA GLU A 44 3.62 -29.91 14.36
C GLU A 44 4.24 -30.47 13.07
N GLN A 45 4.40 -29.64 12.04
CA GLN A 45 5.00 -29.99 10.75
C GLN A 45 6.51 -29.74 10.72
N GLY A 46 7.11 -29.30 11.83
CA GLY A 46 8.53 -29.02 11.92
C GLY A 46 8.98 -27.79 11.11
N HIS A 47 8.08 -26.83 10.89
CA HIS A 47 8.39 -25.58 10.19
C HIS A 47 8.99 -25.77 8.78
N PRO A 48 8.23 -26.31 7.82
CA PRO A 48 8.77 -26.60 6.50
C PRO A 48 9.24 -25.32 5.77
N PRO A 49 10.43 -25.29 5.15
CA PRO A 49 10.97 -24.11 4.47
C PRO A 49 10.04 -23.54 3.39
N VAL A 50 9.30 -24.41 2.70
CA VAL A 50 8.32 -24.02 1.67
C VAL A 50 7.17 -23.21 2.27
N VAL A 51 6.72 -23.56 3.48
CA VAL A 51 5.64 -22.83 4.15
C VAL A 51 6.16 -21.47 4.65
N PHE A 52 7.41 -21.41 5.11
CA PHE A 52 8.05 -20.14 5.47
C PHE A 52 8.12 -19.19 4.26
N ALA A 53 8.55 -19.69 3.10
CA ALA A 53 8.58 -18.90 1.86
C ALA A 53 7.19 -18.37 1.48
N LYS A 54 6.14 -19.20 1.61
CA LYS A 54 4.75 -18.77 1.41
C LYS A 54 4.32 -17.69 2.40
N ALA A 55 4.70 -17.80 3.67
CA ALA A 55 4.39 -16.79 4.69
C ALA A 55 5.08 -15.45 4.41
N VAL A 56 6.35 -15.47 3.98
CA VAL A 56 7.07 -14.27 3.54
C VAL A 56 6.42 -13.63 2.31
N ALA A 57 6.03 -14.45 1.33
CA ALA A 57 5.31 -13.97 0.15
C ALA A 57 3.95 -13.36 0.52
N ALA A 58 3.18 -14.01 1.39
CA ALA A 58 1.91 -13.50 1.90
C ALA A 58 2.10 -12.16 2.64
N PHE A 59 3.15 -12.04 3.47
CA PHE A 59 3.49 -10.81 4.16
C PHE A 59 3.80 -9.67 3.17
N ALA A 60 4.61 -9.94 2.14
CA ALA A 60 4.93 -8.96 1.11
C ALA A 60 3.67 -8.49 0.34
N VAL A 61 2.81 -9.42 -0.05
CA VAL A 61 1.52 -9.13 -0.70
C VAL A 61 0.63 -8.30 0.23
N PHE A 62 0.57 -8.63 1.52
CA PHE A 62 -0.25 -7.90 2.48
C PHE A 62 0.30 -6.49 2.77
N CYS A 63 1.62 -6.31 2.72
CA CYS A 63 2.24 -4.97 2.78
C CYS A 63 1.91 -4.12 1.55
N ALA A 64 1.90 -4.73 0.36
CA ALA A 64 1.55 -4.04 -0.88
C ALA A 64 0.07 -3.62 -0.90
N ILE A 65 -0.86 -4.51 -0.58
CA ILE A 65 -2.30 -4.20 -0.58
C ILE A 65 -2.69 -3.20 0.52
N SER A 66 -2.12 -3.32 1.73
CA SER A 66 -2.34 -2.34 2.81
C SER A 66 -1.73 -0.98 2.47
N GLY A 67 -0.55 -0.97 1.83
CA GLY A 67 0.08 0.22 1.28
C GLY A 67 -0.78 0.92 0.23
N ALA A 68 -1.35 0.17 -0.72
CA ALA A 68 -2.29 0.70 -1.70
C ALA A 68 -3.52 1.32 -1.01
N GLY A 69 -4.08 0.65 0.00
CA GLY A 69 -5.18 1.18 0.82
C GLY A 69 -4.85 2.52 1.48
N TYR A 70 -3.62 2.72 1.97
CA TYR A 70 -3.19 4.03 2.49
C TYR A 70 -3.16 5.11 1.41
N ILE A 71 -2.76 4.77 0.18
CA ILE A 71 -2.76 5.73 -0.93
C ILE A 71 -4.19 6.14 -1.29
N PHE A 72 -5.13 5.19 -1.40
CA PHE A 72 -6.54 5.52 -1.62
C PHE A 72 -7.09 6.42 -0.50
N ASN A 73 -6.80 6.09 0.75
CA ASN A 73 -7.19 6.91 1.90
C ASN A 73 -6.61 8.33 1.82
N ASP A 74 -5.34 8.48 1.44
CA ASP A 74 -4.70 9.79 1.30
C ASP A 74 -5.25 10.62 0.12
N ILE A 75 -5.77 9.96 -0.92
CA ILE A 75 -6.49 10.62 -2.02
C ILE A 75 -7.85 11.13 -1.53
N PHE A 76 -8.64 10.28 -0.87
CA PHE A 76 -9.96 10.67 -0.36
C PHE A 76 -9.86 11.78 0.70
N ASP A 77 -8.86 11.70 1.57
CA ASP A 77 -8.63 12.68 2.63
C ASP A 77 -7.87 13.93 2.17
N ALA A 78 -7.41 14.03 0.91
CA ALA A 78 -6.45 15.05 0.47
C ALA A 78 -6.87 16.49 0.83
N THR A 79 -8.15 16.85 0.60
CA THR A 79 -8.68 18.19 0.89
C THR A 79 -8.74 18.48 2.39
N ARG A 80 -9.11 17.49 3.21
CA ARG A 80 -9.16 17.59 4.68
C ARG A 80 -7.74 17.67 5.25
N ASP A 81 -6.85 16.83 4.77
CA ASP A 81 -5.47 16.73 5.25
C ASP A 81 -4.65 17.98 4.97
N ARG A 82 -4.95 18.72 3.88
CA ARG A 82 -4.35 20.04 3.60
C ARG A 82 -4.53 21.04 4.73
N LYS A 83 -5.67 21.01 5.43
CA LYS A 83 -6.00 21.91 6.53
C LYS A 83 -5.42 21.45 7.87
N HIS A 84 -4.91 20.21 7.95
CA HIS A 84 -4.46 19.62 9.21
C HIS A 84 -2.97 19.92 9.49
N PRO A 85 -2.59 20.34 10.72
CA PRO A 85 -1.23 20.83 11.03
C PRO A 85 -0.12 19.81 10.74
N ARG A 86 -0.35 18.52 11.05
CA ARG A 86 0.58 17.41 10.74
C ARG A 86 0.34 16.76 9.37
N LYS A 87 -0.90 16.41 9.00
CA LYS A 87 -1.20 15.62 7.78
C LYS A 87 -1.05 16.40 6.47
N ARG A 88 -0.98 17.73 6.51
CA ARG A 88 -0.68 18.58 5.33
C ARG A 88 0.65 18.26 4.66
N LYS A 89 1.58 17.61 5.36
CA LYS A 89 2.88 17.18 4.85
C LYS A 89 2.85 15.84 4.09
N ARG A 90 1.69 15.18 3.98
CA ARG A 90 1.56 13.95 3.18
C ARG A 90 1.79 14.30 1.70
N PRO A 91 2.49 13.46 0.91
CA PRO A 91 2.83 13.76 -0.48
C PRO A 91 1.65 14.23 -1.36
N ILE A 92 0.48 13.61 -1.20
CA ILE A 92 -0.72 13.94 -1.97
C ILE A 92 -1.38 15.24 -1.46
N ALA A 93 -1.43 15.41 -0.13
CA ALA A 93 -2.01 16.61 0.48
C ALA A 93 -1.16 17.86 0.22
N SER A 94 0.18 17.74 0.30
CA SER A 94 1.13 18.83 0.04
C SER A 94 1.23 19.20 -1.45
N GLY A 95 0.76 18.33 -2.34
CA GLY A 95 0.84 18.52 -3.80
C GLY A 95 2.16 18.09 -4.42
N GLU A 96 3.09 17.52 -3.63
CA GLU A 96 4.35 16.95 -4.12
C GLU A 96 4.11 15.73 -5.02
N LEU A 97 3.07 14.95 -4.74
CA LEU A 97 2.64 13.81 -5.55
C LEU A 97 1.28 14.10 -6.20
N LYS A 98 1.23 14.01 -7.54
CA LYS A 98 -0.02 14.17 -8.29
C LYS A 98 -1.01 13.05 -7.93
N PRO A 99 -2.28 13.36 -7.61
CA PRO A 99 -3.30 12.36 -7.33
C PRO A 99 -3.49 11.34 -8.45
N SER A 100 -3.37 11.77 -9.73
CA SER A 100 -3.49 10.87 -10.89
C SER A 100 -2.36 9.83 -10.97
N THR A 101 -1.13 10.19 -10.60
CA THR A 101 -0.01 9.25 -10.51
C THR A 101 -0.20 8.30 -9.33
N ALA A 102 -0.66 8.81 -8.19
CA ALA A 102 -0.92 8.02 -7.01
C ALA A 102 -2.02 6.98 -7.22
N ILE A 103 -3.14 7.36 -7.85
CA ILE A 103 -4.26 6.45 -8.10
C ILE A 103 -3.89 5.36 -9.11
N LEU A 104 -3.17 5.69 -10.19
CA LEU A 104 -2.70 4.70 -11.15
C LEU A 104 -1.79 3.67 -10.49
N PHE A 105 -0.82 4.14 -9.68
CA PHE A 105 0.07 3.27 -8.93
C PHE A 105 -0.70 2.39 -7.94
N ALA A 106 -1.65 2.96 -7.20
CA ALA A 106 -2.46 2.21 -6.24
C ALA A 106 -3.34 1.14 -6.92
N LEU A 107 -3.93 1.45 -8.09
CA LEU A 107 -4.72 0.49 -8.87
C LEU A 107 -3.87 -0.67 -9.38
N VAL A 108 -2.71 -0.39 -9.98
CA VAL A 108 -1.77 -1.43 -10.45
C VAL A 108 -1.29 -2.29 -9.28
N LEU A 109 -0.88 -1.66 -8.18
CA LEU A 109 -0.41 -2.39 -6.99
C LEU A 109 -1.51 -3.25 -6.38
N THR A 110 -2.75 -2.76 -6.36
CA THR A 110 -3.93 -3.52 -5.89
C THR A 110 -4.16 -4.73 -6.78
N ALA A 111 -4.23 -4.55 -8.11
CA ALA A 111 -4.46 -5.63 -9.06
C ALA A 111 -3.40 -6.74 -8.94
N LEU A 112 -2.12 -6.35 -8.89
CA LEU A 112 -1.00 -7.29 -8.72
C LEU A 112 -1.05 -8.00 -7.37
N SER A 113 -1.36 -7.28 -6.28
CA SER A 113 -1.45 -7.87 -4.94
C SER A 113 -2.61 -8.86 -4.83
N VAL A 114 -3.77 -8.52 -5.38
CA VAL A 114 -4.94 -9.41 -5.41
C VAL A 114 -4.62 -10.66 -6.25
N ALA A 115 -4.09 -10.49 -7.47
CA ALA A 115 -3.69 -11.63 -8.29
C ALA A 115 -2.67 -12.55 -7.60
N ALA A 116 -1.62 -11.96 -7.00
CA ALA A 116 -0.62 -12.70 -6.24
C ALA A 116 -1.22 -13.42 -5.01
N SER A 117 -2.18 -12.81 -4.33
CA SER A 117 -2.84 -13.44 -3.18
C SER A 117 -3.62 -14.70 -3.57
N PHE A 118 -4.36 -14.67 -4.68
CA PHE A 118 -5.05 -15.86 -5.21
C PHE A 118 -4.08 -16.95 -5.69
N TYR A 119 -2.94 -16.55 -6.27
CA TYR A 119 -1.89 -17.48 -6.66
C TYR A 119 -1.27 -18.22 -5.45
N LEU A 120 -1.12 -17.54 -4.32
CA LEU A 120 -0.60 -18.16 -3.10
C LEU A 120 -1.60 -19.14 -2.47
N ASN A 121 -2.86 -18.73 -2.34
CA ASN A 121 -3.95 -19.53 -1.80
C ASN A 121 -5.32 -18.87 -2.05
N LEU A 122 -6.34 -19.65 -2.41
CA LEU A 122 -7.68 -19.14 -2.67
C LEU A 122 -8.30 -18.38 -1.48
N PHE A 123 -8.24 -18.94 -0.26
CA PHE A 123 -8.77 -18.30 0.94
C PHE A 123 -8.01 -17.02 1.27
N PHE A 124 -6.69 -17.03 1.12
CA PHE A 124 -5.88 -15.82 1.30
C PHE A 124 -6.26 -14.72 0.30
N GLY A 125 -6.53 -15.09 -0.96
CA GLY A 125 -7.05 -14.19 -1.96
C GLY A 125 -8.37 -13.55 -1.57
N LEU A 126 -9.35 -14.37 -1.19
CA LEU A 126 -10.66 -13.90 -0.74
C LEU A 126 -10.55 -12.96 0.48
N LEU A 127 -9.78 -13.35 1.50
CA LEU A 127 -9.58 -12.53 2.70
C LEU A 127 -8.90 -11.20 2.36
N THR A 128 -7.89 -11.22 1.48
CA THR A 128 -7.18 -10.01 1.04
C THR A 128 -8.12 -9.07 0.29
N THR A 129 -8.95 -9.58 -0.62
CA THR A 129 -9.96 -8.80 -1.33
C THR A 129 -10.99 -8.20 -0.38
N VAL A 130 -11.55 -9.00 0.53
CA VAL A 130 -12.52 -8.52 1.52
C VAL A 130 -11.90 -7.44 2.42
N TYR A 131 -10.69 -7.69 2.95
CA TYR A 131 -9.95 -6.72 3.74
C TYR A 131 -9.77 -5.38 3.00
N PHE A 132 -9.40 -5.44 1.72
CA PHE A 132 -9.18 -4.24 0.92
C PHE A 132 -10.49 -3.49 0.65
N LEU A 133 -11.56 -4.20 0.31
CA LEU A 133 -12.89 -3.60 0.11
C LEU A 133 -13.41 -2.94 1.39
N LEU A 134 -13.24 -3.60 2.55
CA LEU A 134 -13.57 -3.02 3.85
C LEU A 134 -12.75 -1.77 4.14
N THR A 135 -11.47 -1.78 3.81
CA THR A 135 -10.58 -0.61 3.97
C THR A 135 -11.06 0.57 3.12
N LEU A 136 -11.46 0.32 1.87
CA LEU A 136 -12.01 1.34 0.98
C LEU A 136 -13.37 1.86 1.47
N ALA A 137 -14.29 0.97 1.85
CA ALA A 137 -15.60 1.32 2.35
C ALA A 137 -15.52 2.16 3.63
N TYR A 138 -14.63 1.77 4.56
CA TYR A 138 -14.35 2.53 5.77
C TYR A 138 -13.85 3.94 5.45
N SER A 139 -12.89 4.06 4.53
CA SER A 139 -12.35 5.34 4.10
C SER A 139 -13.36 6.24 3.38
N ALA A 140 -14.33 5.67 2.66
CA ALA A 140 -15.31 6.42 1.87
C ALA A 140 -16.55 6.84 2.67
N PHE A 141 -17.03 6.01 3.61
CA PHE A 141 -18.34 6.20 4.24
C PHE A 141 -18.33 6.33 5.75
N LEU A 142 -17.35 5.75 6.46
CA LEU A 142 -17.43 5.58 7.91
C LEU A 142 -16.61 6.60 8.71
N LYS A 143 -15.90 7.52 8.04
CA LYS A 143 -14.84 8.37 8.63
C LYS A 143 -14.94 9.83 8.19
#